data_AF-A0A3E3DY11-F1
#
_entry.id   AF-A0A3E3DY11-F1
#
_cell.length_a   1.000
_cell.length_b   1.000
_cell.length_c   1.000
_cell.angle_alpha   90.00
_cell.angle_beta   90.00
_cell.angle_gamma   90.00
#
_symmetry.space_group_name_H-M   'P 1'
#
loop_
_entity.id
_entity.type
_entity.pdbx_description
1 polymer ?
#
loop_
_entity_poly.entity_id
_entity_poly.type
_entity_poly.pdbx_seq_one_letter_code
_entity_poly.pdbx_strand_id
1 'polypeptide(L)'
;MKISDKKYIKKSLRDNKKIIFLWGILIFFLALYFYIIMFNMNKLMDQVDLIVRRPYEVLVSTDKVNAEIDKLKVYNENLKFNSTKENIKHISKDIENIYANVEGEFLNLRSFFDANDGNVRKLYNNFHELKKNENILLKNASDENYKYKEINKYMSDNVNPYFDKIDTLVVKIQNKVDIKIHSFYMNANDIKNISESISIIMFLIIILGLIAYQISLNKKNKIINYKNSIFDTISKNIAQGLFLHNLNDPNENFISESSEKLFGIKHEKLLNGYDLIIRNIDEKDREEISRIQKSTDKED
;
A
#
# COMPACT_ATOMS: atom_id res chain seq x y z
N MET A 1 42.60 -38.67 10.20
CA MET A 1 41.95 -37.35 10.40
C MET A 1 41.75 -37.10 11.91
N LYS A 2 42.45 -36.13 12.51
CA LYS A 2 42.45 -35.95 13.98
C LYS A 2 41.09 -35.40 14.46
N ILE A 3 40.71 -35.75 15.70
CA ILE A 3 39.44 -35.34 16.36
C ILE A 3 39.24 -33.81 16.36
N SER A 4 40.35 -33.05 16.34
CA SER A 4 40.39 -31.60 16.16
C SER A 4 39.68 -31.14 14.87
N ASP A 5 40.00 -31.73 13.72
CA ASP A 5 39.50 -31.28 12.41
C ASP A 5 38.00 -31.50 12.26
N LYS A 6 37.48 -32.63 12.78
CA LYS A 6 36.03 -32.88 12.86
C LYS A 6 35.29 -31.86 13.72
N LYS A 7 35.90 -31.36 14.81
CA LYS A 7 35.29 -30.36 15.70
C LYS A 7 35.24 -28.98 15.02
N TYR A 8 36.27 -28.61 14.27
CA TYR A 8 36.30 -27.35 13.49
C TYR A 8 35.31 -27.36 12.33
N ILE A 9 35.26 -28.43 11.53
CA ILE A 9 34.31 -28.58 10.41
C ILE A 9 32.86 -28.59 10.92
N LYS A 10 32.58 -29.29 12.03
CA LYS A 10 31.23 -29.33 12.63
C LYS A 10 30.81 -27.98 13.21
N LYS A 11 31.75 -27.13 13.64
CA LYS A 11 31.47 -25.76 14.12
C LYS A 11 31.19 -24.80 12.96
N SER A 12 32.01 -24.82 11.89
CA SER A 12 31.79 -23.95 10.72
C SER A 12 30.49 -24.28 9.97
N LEU A 13 30.15 -25.57 9.81
CA LEU A 13 28.88 -26.00 9.21
C LEU A 13 27.66 -25.57 10.05
N ARG A 14 27.79 -25.59 11.39
CA ARG A 14 26.72 -25.17 12.30
C ARG A 14 26.50 -23.65 12.25
N ASP A 15 27.58 -22.88 12.16
CA ASP A 15 27.50 -21.42 12.06
C ASP A 15 26.94 -20.98 10.69
N ASN A 16 27.26 -21.69 9.60
CA ASN A 16 26.64 -21.46 8.30
C ASN A 16 25.14 -21.81 8.27
N LYS A 17 24.73 -22.94 8.87
CA LYS A 17 23.30 -23.30 9.00
C LYS A 17 22.50 -22.25 9.77
N LYS A 18 23.07 -21.68 10.85
CA LYS A 18 22.43 -20.59 11.61
C LYS A 18 22.23 -19.32 10.80
N ILE A 19 23.20 -18.96 9.95
CA ILE A 19 23.11 -17.79 9.08
C ILE A 19 22.02 -17.99 8.02
N ILE A 20 22.01 -19.15 7.35
CA ILE A 20 20.98 -19.49 6.35
C ILE A 20 19.58 -19.47 6.98
N PHE A 21 19.43 -20.01 8.19
CA PHE A 21 18.17 -19.98 8.94
C PHE A 21 17.73 -18.54 9.28
N LEU A 22 18.66 -17.68 9.72
CA LEU A 22 18.40 -16.26 9.98
C LEU A 22 17.94 -15.51 8.71
N TRP A 23 18.57 -15.78 7.56
CA TRP A 23 18.15 -15.22 6.27
C TRP A 23 16.77 -15.71 5.84
N GLY A 24 16.47 -16.99 6.02
CA GLY A 24 15.15 -17.54 5.75
C GLY A 24 14.05 -16.88 6.60
N ILE A 25 14.33 -16.64 7.88
CA ILE A 25 13.44 -15.90 8.77
C ILE A 25 13.25 -14.46 8.28
N LEU A 26 14.33 -13.77 7.91
CA LEU A 26 14.27 -12.39 7.42
C LEU A 26 13.40 -12.27 6.17
N ILE A 27 13.59 -13.17 5.20
CA ILE A 27 12.80 -13.22 3.96
C ILE A 27 11.33 -13.50 4.25
N PHE A 28 11.05 -14.42 5.17
CA PHE A 28 9.68 -14.70 5.61
C PHE A 28 9.00 -13.46 6.21
N PHE A 29 9.68 -12.76 7.12
CA PHE A 29 9.16 -11.50 7.68
C PHE A 29 8.96 -10.43 6.62
N LEU A 30 9.85 -10.34 5.62
CA LEU A 30 9.71 -9.38 4.53
C LEU A 30 8.48 -9.70 3.65
N ALA A 31 8.26 -10.98 3.34
CA ALA A 31 7.07 -11.42 2.60
C ALA A 31 5.78 -11.17 3.41
N LEU A 32 5.80 -11.44 4.71
CA LEU A 32 4.68 -11.17 5.61
C LEU A 32 4.38 -9.67 5.69
N TYR A 33 5.40 -8.83 5.80
CA TYR A 33 5.27 -7.38 5.79
C TYR A 33 4.67 -6.87 4.48
N PHE A 34 5.16 -7.35 3.34
CA PHE A 34 4.60 -7.01 2.04
C PHE A 34 3.12 -7.37 1.93
N TYR A 35 2.75 -8.56 2.41
CA TYR A 35 1.35 -8.99 2.49
C TYR A 35 0.51 -8.05 3.37
N ILE A 36 1.02 -7.67 4.55
CA ILE A 36 0.32 -6.74 5.46
C ILE A 36 0.12 -5.37 4.82
N ILE A 37 1.13 -4.82 4.13
CA ILE A 37 0.99 -3.53 3.43
C ILE A 37 -0.06 -3.64 2.33
N MET A 38 -0.01 -4.67 1.50
CA MET A 38 -0.99 -4.88 0.43
C MET A 38 -2.41 -4.96 1.00
N PHE A 39 -2.58 -5.71 2.09
CA PHE A 39 -3.87 -5.82 2.77
C PHE A 39 -4.35 -4.48 3.35
N ASN A 40 -3.46 -3.72 3.99
CA ASN A 40 -3.79 -2.40 4.55
C ASN A 40 -4.09 -1.37 3.44
N MET A 41 -3.37 -1.40 2.32
CA MET A 41 -3.61 -0.54 1.17
C MET A 41 -4.96 -0.84 0.51
N ASN A 42 -5.32 -2.12 0.35
CA ASN A 42 -6.64 -2.48 -0.14
C ASN A 42 -7.74 -1.98 0.80
N LYS A 43 -7.57 -2.14 2.11
CA LYS A 43 -8.51 -1.57 3.09
C LYS A 43 -8.60 -0.05 3.02
N LEU A 44 -7.48 0.65 2.85
CA LEU A 44 -7.48 2.11 2.66
C LEU A 44 -8.22 2.50 1.38
N MET A 45 -8.00 1.78 0.28
CA MET A 45 -8.67 2.03 -0.98
C MET A 45 -10.19 1.81 -0.87
N ASP A 46 -10.62 0.73 -0.20
CA ASP A 46 -12.03 0.49 0.09
C ASP A 46 -12.64 1.63 0.92
N GLN A 47 -11.92 2.15 1.92
CA GLN A 47 -12.39 3.29 2.72
C GLN A 47 -12.48 4.57 1.88
N VAL A 48 -11.50 4.83 1.01
CA VAL A 48 -11.52 5.99 0.09
C VAL A 48 -12.67 5.89 -0.90
N ASP A 49 -12.92 4.73 -1.50
CA ASP A 49 -14.06 4.52 -2.38
C ASP A 49 -15.38 4.69 -1.63
N LEU A 50 -15.47 4.24 -0.36
CA LEU A 50 -16.64 4.44 0.49
C LEU A 50 -16.86 5.91 0.90
N ILE A 51 -15.82 6.75 0.99
CA ILE A 51 -15.90 8.20 1.26
C ILE A 51 -16.25 8.99 0.00
N VAL A 52 -15.53 8.73 -1.09
CA VAL A 52 -15.54 9.57 -2.29
C VAL A 52 -16.77 9.30 -3.14
N ARG A 53 -17.13 8.03 -3.35
CA ARG A 53 -18.14 7.69 -4.36
C ARG A 53 -19.57 7.87 -3.94
N ARG A 54 -19.92 7.99 -2.64
CA ARG A 54 -21.35 8.01 -2.27
C ARG A 54 -21.80 9.00 -1.19
N PRO A 55 -21.16 9.11 0.00
CA PRO A 55 -21.54 10.11 0.98
C PRO A 55 -21.42 11.54 0.43
N TYR A 56 -20.36 11.82 -0.33
CA TYR A 56 -20.15 13.12 -0.94
C TYR A 56 -21.20 13.46 -2.00
N GLU A 57 -21.57 12.50 -2.86
CA GLU A 57 -22.64 12.69 -3.85
C GLU A 57 -23.98 13.01 -3.19
N VAL A 58 -24.27 12.38 -2.05
CA VAL A 58 -25.45 12.69 -1.26
C VAL A 58 -25.40 14.08 -0.67
N LEU A 59 -24.27 14.50 -0.10
CA LEU A 59 -24.10 15.85 0.43
C LEU A 59 -24.37 16.90 -0.66
N VAL A 60 -23.75 16.74 -1.83
CA VAL A 60 -23.95 17.61 -2.99
C VAL A 60 -25.40 17.59 -3.45
N SER A 61 -26.03 16.42 -3.52
CA SER A 61 -27.44 16.30 -3.92
C SER A 61 -28.35 17.00 -2.91
N THR A 62 -28.13 16.83 -1.60
CA THR A 62 -28.90 17.54 -0.57
C THR A 62 -28.71 19.06 -0.62
N ASP A 63 -27.50 19.52 -0.90
CA ASP A 63 -27.21 20.95 -1.03
C ASP A 63 -27.94 21.56 -2.23
N LYS A 64 -27.96 20.85 -3.37
CA LYS A 64 -28.72 21.26 -4.54
C LYS A 64 -30.22 21.29 -4.27
N VAL A 65 -30.77 20.25 -3.63
CA VAL A 65 -32.19 20.23 -3.22
C VAL A 65 -32.51 21.45 -2.36
N ASN A 66 -31.66 21.77 -1.37
CA ASN A 66 -31.84 22.92 -0.51
C ASN A 66 -31.80 24.24 -1.29
N ALA A 67 -30.79 24.42 -2.15
CA ALA A 67 -30.62 25.63 -2.95
C ALA A 67 -31.79 25.86 -3.92
N GLU A 68 -32.30 24.80 -4.56
CA GLU A 68 -33.47 24.88 -5.43
C GLU A 68 -34.76 25.21 -4.63
N ILE A 69 -34.91 24.66 -3.43
CA ILE A 69 -36.05 24.97 -2.56
C ILE A 69 -35.98 26.41 -2.03
N ASP A 70 -34.79 26.94 -1.77
CA ASP A 70 -34.63 28.35 -1.42
C ASP A 70 -35.03 29.29 -2.57
N LYS A 71 -34.82 28.88 -3.84
CA LYS A 71 -35.39 29.62 -4.98
C LYS A 71 -36.91 29.59 -4.97
N LEU A 72 -37.56 28.46 -4.65
CA LEU A 72 -39.02 28.40 -4.51
C LEU A 72 -39.54 29.37 -3.45
N LYS A 73 -38.83 29.53 -2.32
CA LYS A 73 -39.18 30.53 -1.30
C LYS A 73 -39.21 31.94 -1.90
N VAL A 74 -38.20 32.31 -2.70
CA VAL A 74 -38.12 33.61 -3.37
C VAL A 74 -39.28 33.80 -4.36
N TYR A 75 -39.58 32.80 -5.19
CA TYR A 75 -40.69 32.87 -6.13
C TYR A 75 -42.06 32.98 -5.43
N ASN A 76 -42.24 32.28 -4.31
CA ASN A 76 -43.44 32.43 -3.48
C ASN A 76 -43.55 33.81 -2.85
N GLU A 77 -42.47 34.39 -2.34
CA GLU A 77 -42.51 35.77 -1.84
C GLU A 77 -42.89 36.75 -2.97
N ASN A 78 -42.34 36.59 -4.18
CA ASN A 78 -42.69 37.41 -5.33
C ASN A 78 -44.17 37.29 -5.72
N LEU A 79 -44.78 36.10 -5.61
CA LEU A 79 -46.21 35.88 -5.85
C LEU A 79 -47.10 36.70 -4.92
N LYS A 80 -46.66 36.99 -3.69
CA LYS A 80 -47.43 37.83 -2.77
C LYS A 80 -47.54 39.26 -3.30
N PHE A 81 -46.45 39.83 -3.79
CA PHE A 81 -46.38 41.24 -4.15
C PHE A 81 -46.79 41.54 -5.60
N ASN A 82 -46.65 40.59 -6.52
CA ASN A 82 -46.96 40.77 -7.94
C ASN A 82 -47.72 39.57 -8.51
N SER A 83 -49.05 39.53 -8.32
CA SER A 83 -49.92 38.44 -8.80
C SER A 83 -50.61 38.75 -10.14
N THR A 84 -49.94 39.46 -11.05
CA THR A 84 -50.49 39.66 -12.41
C THR A 84 -50.52 38.34 -13.20
N LYS A 85 -51.51 38.16 -14.09
CA LYS A 85 -51.66 36.93 -14.89
C LYS A 85 -50.40 36.54 -15.67
N GLU A 86 -49.70 37.54 -16.21
CA GLU A 86 -48.44 37.34 -16.92
C GLU A 86 -47.32 36.87 -15.99
N ASN A 87 -47.17 37.52 -14.83
CA ASN A 87 -46.16 37.12 -13.84
C ASN A 87 -46.43 35.73 -13.25
N ILE A 88 -47.70 35.38 -12.98
CA ILE A 88 -48.07 34.04 -12.51
C ILE A 88 -47.70 32.98 -13.54
N LYS A 89 -47.89 33.25 -14.84
CA LYS A 89 -47.52 32.31 -15.92
C LYS A 89 -46.00 32.11 -15.98
N HIS A 90 -45.22 33.19 -15.85
CA HIS A 90 -43.76 33.11 -15.80
C HIS A 90 -43.27 32.35 -14.56
N ILE A 91 -43.76 32.71 -13.37
CA ILE A 91 -43.39 32.06 -12.11
C ILE A 91 -43.78 30.58 -12.11
N SER A 92 -44.96 30.23 -12.63
CA SER A 92 -45.38 28.82 -12.71
C SER A 92 -44.41 27.96 -13.52
N LYS A 93 -43.89 28.49 -14.64
CA LYS A 93 -42.91 27.80 -15.47
C LYS A 93 -41.56 27.64 -14.76
N ASP A 94 -41.10 28.67 -14.06
CA ASP A 94 -39.86 28.61 -13.30
C ASP A 94 -39.95 27.62 -12.13
N ILE A 95 -41.08 27.63 -11.41
CA ILE A 95 -41.39 26.67 -10.34
C ILE A 95 -41.41 25.23 -10.88
N GLU A 96 -42.02 25.00 -12.04
CA GLU A 96 -42.06 23.67 -12.67
C GLU A 96 -40.65 23.15 -13.02
N ASN A 97 -39.78 24.02 -13.53
CA ASN A 97 -38.38 23.67 -13.79
C ASN A 97 -37.62 23.31 -12.52
N ILE A 98 -37.85 24.05 -11.43
CA ILE A 98 -37.26 23.75 -10.12
C ILE A 98 -37.71 22.37 -9.64
N TYR A 99 -39.00 22.07 -9.72
CA TYR A 99 -39.52 20.76 -9.35
C TYR A 99 -38.86 19.62 -10.14
N ALA A 100 -38.70 19.79 -11.46
CA ALA A 100 -38.04 18.80 -12.31
C ALA A 100 -36.57 18.58 -11.90
N ASN A 101 -35.83 19.65 -11.59
CA ASN A 101 -34.44 19.56 -11.14
C ASN A 101 -34.32 18.78 -9.82
N VAL A 102 -35.17 19.10 -8.85
CA VAL A 102 -35.17 18.44 -7.53
C VAL A 102 -35.58 16.97 -7.64
N GLU A 103 -36.55 16.62 -8.50
CA GLU A 103 -36.91 15.23 -8.78
C GLU A 103 -35.73 14.42 -9.33
N GLY A 104 -34.90 15.03 -10.19
CA GLY A 104 -33.67 14.41 -10.68
C GLY A 104 -32.68 14.09 -9.55
N GLU A 105 -32.48 15.00 -8.60
CA GLU A 105 -31.55 14.80 -7.48
C GLU A 105 -32.02 13.72 -6.48
N PHE A 106 -33.33 13.49 -6.37
CA PHE A 106 -33.86 12.41 -5.52
C PHE A 106 -33.45 11.00 -5.99
N LEU A 107 -33.19 10.81 -7.29
CA LEU A 107 -32.66 9.55 -7.81
C LEU A 107 -31.26 9.26 -7.23
N ASN A 108 -30.42 10.29 -7.10
CA ASN A 108 -29.08 10.19 -6.55
C ASN A 108 -29.12 9.88 -5.06
N LEU A 109 -29.98 10.58 -4.29
CA LEU A 109 -30.16 10.37 -2.85
C LEU A 109 -30.61 8.94 -2.50
N ARG A 110 -31.49 8.36 -3.31
CA ARG A 110 -32.02 7.01 -3.10
C ARG A 110 -30.99 5.90 -3.32
N SER A 111 -29.91 6.18 -4.07
CA SER A 111 -28.86 5.19 -4.37
C SER A 111 -27.93 4.91 -3.18
N PHE A 112 -27.89 5.82 -2.19
CA PHE A 112 -27.03 5.73 -1.02
C PHE A 112 -27.77 5.35 0.25
N PHE A 113 -28.99 5.84 0.42
CA PHE A 113 -29.79 5.51 1.59
C PHE A 113 -30.63 4.27 1.32
N ASP A 114 -30.54 3.31 2.25
CA ASP A 114 -31.43 2.15 2.23
C ASP A 114 -32.89 2.61 2.15
N ALA A 115 -33.74 1.80 1.51
CA ALA A 115 -35.17 2.07 1.47
C ALA A 115 -35.77 2.28 2.88
N ASN A 116 -35.09 1.80 3.93
CA ASN A 116 -35.46 1.95 5.34
C ASN A 116 -35.00 3.27 5.99
N ASP A 117 -34.18 4.11 5.36
CA ASP A 117 -33.90 5.45 5.90
C ASP A 117 -35.15 6.32 5.74
N GLY A 118 -35.89 6.42 6.84
CA GLY A 118 -37.13 7.18 6.89
C GLY A 118 -36.94 8.66 6.58
N ASN A 119 -35.74 9.25 6.70
CA ASN A 119 -35.54 10.67 6.47
C ASN A 119 -35.59 11.02 4.98
N VAL A 120 -34.95 10.24 4.10
CA VAL A 120 -35.01 10.48 2.64
C VAL A 120 -36.43 10.27 2.12
N ARG A 121 -37.11 9.22 2.60
CA ARG A 121 -38.52 8.99 2.26
C ARG A 121 -39.43 10.12 2.73
N LYS A 122 -39.21 10.62 3.96
CA LYS A 122 -39.94 11.79 4.48
C LYS A 122 -39.63 13.05 3.67
N LEU A 123 -38.38 13.25 3.26
CA LEU A 123 -37.97 14.41 2.45
C LEU A 123 -38.71 14.39 1.11
N TYR A 124 -38.69 13.26 0.41
CA TYR A 124 -39.43 13.06 -0.83
C TYR A 124 -40.93 13.29 -0.68
N ASN A 125 -41.56 12.73 0.36
CA ASN A 125 -42.98 12.90 0.60
C ASN A 125 -43.35 14.37 0.90
N ASN A 126 -42.56 15.06 1.73
CA ASN A 126 -42.83 16.48 2.03
C ASN A 126 -42.64 17.36 0.80
N PHE A 127 -41.67 17.04 -0.06
CA PHE A 127 -41.47 17.74 -1.33
C PHE A 127 -42.65 17.54 -2.29
N HIS A 128 -43.22 16.33 -2.39
CA HIS A 128 -44.42 16.09 -3.21
C HIS A 128 -45.66 16.82 -2.67
N GLU A 129 -45.83 16.86 -1.35
CA GLU A 129 -46.93 17.61 -0.74
C GLU A 129 -46.75 19.13 -0.92
N LEU A 130 -45.51 19.64 -0.85
CA LEU A 130 -45.18 21.03 -1.20
C LEU A 130 -45.60 21.34 -2.64
N LYS A 131 -45.18 20.50 -3.60
CA LYS A 131 -45.56 20.61 -5.03
C LYS A 131 -47.08 20.67 -5.23
N LYS A 132 -47.80 19.79 -4.55
CA LYS A 132 -49.26 19.72 -4.61
C LYS A 132 -49.90 21.00 -4.08
N ASN A 133 -49.48 21.49 -2.91
CA ASN A 133 -50.03 22.70 -2.30
C ASN A 133 -49.65 23.96 -3.10
N GLU A 134 -48.44 24.02 -3.66
CA GLU A 134 -48.02 25.13 -4.50
C GLU A 134 -48.80 25.17 -5.83
N ASN A 135 -49.09 24.02 -6.44
CA ASN A 135 -49.96 23.97 -7.63
C ASN A 135 -51.39 24.46 -7.34
N ILE A 136 -51.92 24.16 -6.15
CA ILE A 136 -53.24 24.67 -5.71
C ILE A 136 -53.16 26.20 -5.52
N LEU A 137 -52.09 26.69 -4.89
CA LEU A 137 -51.84 28.11 -4.69
C LEU A 137 -51.74 28.86 -6.03
N LEU A 138 -50.96 28.37 -6.99
CA LEU A 138 -50.81 28.97 -8.33
C LEU A 138 -52.15 29.01 -9.09
N LYS A 139 -52.95 27.94 -8.98
CA LYS A 139 -54.29 27.88 -9.57
C LYS A 139 -55.22 28.92 -8.94
N ASN A 140 -55.20 29.07 -7.63
CA ASN A 140 -56.03 30.04 -6.92
C ASN A 140 -55.56 31.48 -7.19
N ALA A 141 -54.25 31.72 -7.21
CA ALA A 141 -53.66 33.03 -7.49
C ALA A 141 -53.99 33.55 -8.91
N SER A 142 -54.34 32.65 -9.84
CA SER A 142 -54.77 33.01 -11.19
C SER A 142 -56.18 33.65 -11.23
N ASP A 143 -56.96 33.55 -10.15
CA ASP A 143 -58.23 34.25 -9.98
C ASP A 143 -57.98 35.69 -9.51
N GLU A 144 -58.56 36.67 -10.20
CA GLU A 144 -58.39 38.10 -9.89
C GLU A 144 -58.92 38.49 -8.50
N ASN A 145 -59.78 37.66 -7.90
CA ASN A 145 -60.28 37.86 -6.55
C ASN A 145 -59.35 37.33 -5.45
N TYR A 146 -58.31 36.57 -5.81
CA TYR A 146 -57.38 35.98 -4.86
C TYR A 146 -56.24 36.97 -4.56
N LYS A 147 -56.44 37.81 -3.54
CA LYS A 147 -55.54 38.93 -3.22
C LYS A 147 -54.45 38.52 -2.23
N TYR A 148 -53.55 39.48 -1.96
CA TYR A 148 -52.41 39.33 -1.06
C TYR A 148 -52.75 38.63 0.27
N LYS A 149 -53.88 38.98 0.89
CA LYS A 149 -54.25 38.46 2.22
C LYS A 149 -54.59 36.97 2.16
N GLU A 150 -55.28 36.54 1.11
CA GLU A 150 -55.64 35.16 0.85
C GLU A 150 -54.41 34.33 0.47
N ILE A 151 -53.54 34.87 -0.40
CA ILE A 151 -52.26 34.26 -0.79
C ILE A 151 -51.37 34.05 0.44
N ASN A 152 -51.17 35.09 1.24
CA ASN A 152 -50.28 35.03 2.40
C ASN A 152 -50.82 34.07 3.47
N LYS A 153 -52.14 34.05 3.70
CA LYS A 153 -52.76 33.08 4.61
C LYS A 153 -52.57 31.65 4.10
N TYR A 154 -52.85 31.39 2.83
CA TYR A 154 -52.71 30.05 2.27
C TYR A 154 -51.25 29.56 2.30
N MET A 155 -50.29 30.44 1.95
CA MET A 155 -48.86 30.12 2.04
C MET A 155 -48.45 29.79 3.48
N SER A 156 -48.84 30.61 4.45
CA SER A 156 -48.53 30.38 5.87
C SER A 156 -49.10 29.06 6.39
N ASP A 157 -50.31 28.71 5.98
CA ASP A 157 -51.01 27.53 6.50
C ASP A 157 -50.59 26.23 5.78
N ASN A 158 -50.28 26.28 4.47
CA ASN A 158 -50.17 25.09 3.62
C ASN A 158 -48.84 24.94 2.86
N VAL A 159 -48.03 26.00 2.73
CA VAL A 159 -46.77 25.96 1.95
C VAL A 159 -45.56 26.06 2.87
N ASN A 160 -45.48 27.13 3.68
CA ASN A 160 -44.37 27.40 4.59
C ASN A 160 -44.02 26.23 5.53
N PRO A 161 -44.99 25.49 6.11
CA PRO A 161 -44.68 24.36 6.97
C PRO A 161 -43.90 23.25 6.27
N TYR A 162 -43.98 23.12 4.95
CA TYR A 162 -43.20 22.14 4.20
C TYR A 162 -41.77 22.61 3.94
N PHE A 163 -41.54 23.91 3.76
CA PHE A 163 -40.18 24.46 3.70
C PHE A 163 -39.40 24.15 4.99
N ASP A 164 -39.97 24.45 6.16
CA ASP A 164 -39.32 24.18 7.45
C ASP A 164 -39.03 22.68 7.66
N LYS A 165 -39.97 21.83 7.25
CA LYS A 165 -39.80 20.37 7.33
C LYS A 165 -38.68 19.88 6.42
N ILE A 166 -38.60 20.42 5.20
CA ILE A 166 -37.57 20.05 4.23
C ILE A 166 -36.21 20.52 4.74
N ASP A 167 -36.05 21.79 5.14
CA ASP A 167 -34.80 22.33 5.70
C ASP A 167 -34.31 21.46 6.88
N THR A 168 -35.22 21.11 7.79
CA THR A 168 -34.92 20.24 8.94
C THR A 168 -34.46 18.84 8.51
N LEU A 169 -35.09 18.27 7.47
CA LEU A 169 -34.74 16.94 6.97
C LEU A 169 -33.43 16.93 6.21
N VAL A 170 -33.14 17.97 5.41
CA VAL A 170 -31.86 18.19 4.74
C VAL A 170 -30.74 18.22 5.77
N VAL A 171 -30.86 19.05 6.81
CA VAL A 171 -29.85 19.14 7.89
C VAL A 171 -29.67 17.79 8.60
N LYS A 172 -30.75 17.05 8.86
CA LYS A 172 -30.66 15.71 9.46
C LYS A 172 -29.93 14.70 8.56
N ILE A 173 -30.14 14.78 7.25
CA ILE A 173 -29.47 13.92 6.28
C ILE A 173 -27.99 14.28 6.19
N GLN A 174 -27.66 15.57 6.05
CA GLN A 174 -26.29 16.06 6.02
C GLN A 174 -25.51 15.66 7.29
N ASN A 175 -26.08 15.88 8.48
CA ASN A 175 -25.44 15.49 9.74
C ASN A 175 -25.15 13.97 9.81
N LYS A 176 -26.07 13.12 9.33
CA LYS A 176 -25.83 11.67 9.26
C LYS A 176 -24.68 11.33 8.32
N VAL A 177 -24.62 12.01 7.17
CA VAL A 177 -23.55 11.85 6.18
C VAL A 177 -22.21 12.29 6.78
N ASP A 178 -22.15 13.43 7.43
CA ASP A 178 -20.95 13.97 8.07
C ASP A 178 -20.40 13.03 9.15
N ILE A 179 -21.27 12.48 10.00
CA ILE A 179 -20.86 11.49 11.01
C ILE A 179 -20.24 10.25 10.34
N LYS A 180 -20.80 9.81 9.21
CA LYS A 180 -20.31 8.64 8.47
C LYS A 180 -18.99 8.93 7.74
N ILE A 181 -18.86 10.12 7.15
CA ILE A 181 -17.60 10.59 6.55
C ILE A 181 -16.52 10.67 7.63
N HIS A 182 -16.83 11.26 8.78
CA HIS A 182 -15.88 11.39 9.88
C HIS A 182 -15.42 10.02 10.40
N SER A 183 -16.33 9.05 10.55
CA SER A 183 -15.95 7.70 10.99
C SER A 183 -15.04 6.98 9.99
N PHE A 184 -15.25 7.17 8.68
CA PHE A 184 -14.35 6.65 7.66
C PHE A 184 -12.96 7.31 7.72
N TYR A 185 -12.88 8.63 7.93
CA TYR A 185 -11.60 9.32 8.13
C TYR A 185 -10.85 8.80 9.36
N MET A 186 -11.55 8.56 10.47
CA MET A 186 -10.93 7.97 11.66
C MET A 186 -10.39 6.56 11.37
N ASN A 187 -11.17 5.71 10.72
CA ASN A 187 -10.72 4.36 10.33
C ASN A 187 -9.52 4.38 9.38
N ALA A 188 -9.50 5.29 8.41
CA ALA A 188 -8.38 5.45 7.49
C ALA A 188 -7.11 5.93 8.21
N ASN A 189 -7.26 6.86 9.16
CA ASN A 189 -6.17 7.33 10.00
C ASN A 189 -5.60 6.20 10.89
N ASP A 190 -6.46 5.35 11.43
CA ASP A 190 -6.02 4.19 12.21
C ASP A 190 -5.23 3.18 11.35
N ILE A 191 -5.71 2.87 10.14
CA ILE A 191 -4.98 1.98 9.20
C ILE A 191 -3.63 2.60 8.83
N LYS A 192 -3.58 3.92 8.59
CA LYS A 192 -2.34 4.65 8.35
C LYS A 192 -1.38 4.51 9.53
N ASN A 193 -1.80 4.84 10.75
CA ASN A 193 -0.96 4.80 11.94
C ASN A 193 -0.43 3.39 12.24
N ILE A 194 -1.26 2.37 12.05
CA ILE A 194 -0.85 0.97 12.17
C ILE A 194 0.21 0.64 11.11
N SER A 195 -0.01 1.03 9.85
CA SER A 195 0.92 0.76 8.75
C SER A 195 2.26 1.46 8.94
N GLU A 196 2.26 2.71 9.41
CA GLU A 196 3.48 3.46 9.77
C GLU A 196 4.25 2.76 10.90
N SER A 197 3.54 2.34 11.96
CA SER A 197 4.14 1.63 13.09
C SER A 197 4.80 0.32 12.66
N ILE A 198 4.12 -0.48 11.84
CA ILE A 198 4.66 -1.75 11.30
C ILE A 198 5.87 -1.48 10.41
N SER A 199 5.85 -0.42 9.61
CA SER A 199 6.97 -0.04 8.74
C SER A 199 8.22 0.30 9.54
N ILE A 200 8.08 1.06 10.65
CA ILE A 200 9.19 1.41 11.55
C ILE A 200 9.78 0.14 12.20
N ILE A 201 8.92 -0.76 12.69
CA ILE A 201 9.37 -2.03 13.30
C ILE A 201 10.14 -2.87 12.29
N MET A 202 9.63 -2.99 11.06
CA MET A 202 10.29 -3.76 10.00
C MET A 202 11.62 -3.15 9.58
N PHE A 203 11.71 -1.82 9.52
CA PHE A 203 12.96 -1.12 9.26
C PHE A 203 14.03 -1.44 10.32
N LEU A 204 13.66 -1.45 11.61
CA LEU A 204 14.56 -1.85 12.69
C LEU A 204 15.02 -3.31 12.56
N ILE A 205 14.11 -4.23 12.21
CA ILE A 205 14.44 -5.65 12.00
C ILE A 205 15.46 -5.80 10.86
N ILE A 206 15.29 -5.08 9.75
CA ILE A 206 16.22 -5.12 8.61
C ILE A 206 17.60 -4.59 9.03
N ILE A 207 17.67 -3.48 9.76
CA ILE A 207 18.94 -2.94 10.27
C ILE A 207 19.65 -3.96 11.16
N LEU A 208 18.94 -4.58 12.10
CA LEU A 208 19.51 -5.60 12.98
C LEU A 208 20.01 -6.81 12.20
N GLY A 209 19.27 -7.24 11.17
CA GLY A 209 19.67 -8.31 10.26
C GLY A 209 20.97 -7.97 9.51
N LEU A 210 21.09 -6.75 8.99
CA LEU A 210 22.29 -6.27 8.30
C LEU A 210 23.51 -6.20 9.24
N ILE A 211 23.33 -5.70 10.46
CA ILE A 211 24.41 -5.66 11.47
C ILE A 211 24.87 -7.09 11.80
N ALA A 212 23.93 -8.01 12.02
CA ALA A 212 24.26 -9.42 12.30
C ALA A 212 25.02 -10.07 11.14
N TYR A 213 24.60 -9.78 9.90
CA TYR A 213 25.30 -10.25 8.71
C TYR A 213 26.72 -9.70 8.61
N GLN A 214 26.89 -8.39 8.81
CA GLN A 214 28.20 -7.73 8.77
C GLN A 214 29.16 -8.29 9.82
N ILE A 215 28.68 -8.53 11.05
CA ILE A 215 29.47 -9.17 12.11
C ILE A 215 29.91 -10.57 11.69
N SER A 216 29.02 -11.33 11.07
CA SER A 216 29.30 -12.69 10.60
C SER A 216 30.34 -12.71 9.48
N LEU A 217 30.21 -11.82 8.50
CA LEU A 217 31.19 -11.63 7.43
C LEU A 217 32.56 -11.25 8.01
N ASN A 218 32.62 -10.29 8.92
CA ASN A 218 33.88 -9.88 9.56
C ASN A 218 34.56 -11.03 10.30
N LYS A 219 33.79 -11.90 10.97
CA LYS A 219 34.34 -13.10 11.62
C LYS A 219 34.89 -14.09 10.59
N LYS A 220 34.16 -14.33 9.49
CA LYS A 220 34.62 -15.21 8.40
C LYS A 220 35.90 -14.68 7.76
N ASN A 221 35.95 -13.39 7.44
CA ASN A 221 37.13 -12.74 6.85
C ASN A 221 38.35 -12.83 7.77
N LYS A 222 38.19 -12.60 9.08
CA LYS A 222 39.29 -12.79 10.05
C LYS A 222 39.81 -14.22 10.07
N ILE A 223 38.94 -15.22 10.02
CA ILE A 223 39.34 -16.64 9.99
C ILE A 223 40.07 -16.98 8.69
N ILE A 224 39.57 -16.50 7.54
CA ILE A 224 40.20 -16.71 6.24
C ILE A 224 41.60 -16.07 6.22
N ASN A 225 41.71 -14.81 6.64
CA ASN A 225 43.00 -14.10 6.69
C ASN A 225 43.99 -14.80 7.63
N TYR A 226 43.53 -15.29 8.78
CA TYR A 226 44.36 -16.04 9.72
C TYR A 226 44.86 -17.36 9.10
N LYS A 227 43.99 -18.12 8.41
CA LYS A 227 44.39 -19.34 7.71
C LYS A 227 45.40 -19.06 6.61
N ASN A 228 45.19 -18.01 5.82
CA ASN A 228 46.12 -17.61 4.77
C ASN A 228 47.47 -17.21 5.35
N SER A 229 47.50 -16.50 6.48
CA SER A 229 48.76 -16.12 7.15
C SER A 229 49.52 -17.32 7.74
N ILE A 230 48.83 -18.29 8.34
CA ILE A 230 49.47 -19.55 8.77
C ILE A 230 50.03 -20.29 7.57
N PHE A 231 49.23 -20.44 6.51
CA PHE A 231 49.63 -21.13 5.30
C PHE A 231 50.87 -20.50 4.66
N ASP A 232 50.91 -19.17 4.57
CA ASP A 232 52.06 -18.41 4.09
C ASP A 232 53.29 -18.62 4.99
N THR A 233 53.13 -18.55 6.31
CA THR A 233 54.23 -18.78 7.26
C THR A 233 54.80 -20.20 7.17
N ILE A 234 53.92 -21.20 7.04
CA ILE A 234 54.32 -22.60 6.85
C ILE A 234 55.05 -22.74 5.50
N SER A 235 54.49 -22.17 4.44
CA SER A 235 55.08 -22.18 3.09
C SER A 235 56.45 -21.51 3.02
N LYS A 236 56.73 -20.54 3.90
CA LYS A 236 58.04 -19.87 3.99
C LYS A 236 59.09 -20.62 4.81
N ASN A 237 58.66 -21.42 5.78
CA ASN A 237 59.53 -22.05 6.79
C ASN A 237 59.77 -23.55 6.61
N ILE A 238 58.95 -24.26 5.83
CA ILE A 238 59.24 -25.66 5.51
C ILE A 238 60.41 -25.70 4.51
N ALA A 239 61.43 -26.54 4.78
CA ALA A 239 62.55 -26.83 3.89
C ALA A 239 62.17 -27.72 2.68
N GLN A 240 60.90 -27.70 2.28
CA GLN A 240 60.33 -28.45 1.16
C GLN A 240 59.47 -27.47 0.34
N GLY A 241 59.50 -27.60 -0.98
CA GLY A 241 58.66 -26.81 -1.89
C GLY A 241 57.27 -27.44 -1.93
N LEU A 242 56.24 -26.66 -1.60
CA LEU A 242 54.85 -27.09 -1.66
C LEU A 242 54.26 -26.61 -2.98
N PHE A 243 53.82 -27.56 -3.79
CA PHE A 243 53.07 -27.30 -5.03
C PHE A 243 51.64 -27.78 -4.80
N LEU A 244 50.68 -26.88 -4.85
CA LEU A 244 49.26 -27.21 -4.79
C LEU A 244 48.66 -26.98 -6.18
N HIS A 245 48.15 -28.04 -6.78
CA HIS A 245 47.46 -27.98 -8.05
C HIS A 245 45.96 -27.91 -7.77
N ASN A 246 45.29 -26.86 -8.24
CA ASN A 246 43.84 -26.84 -8.26
C ASN A 246 43.36 -27.54 -9.53
N LEU A 247 42.59 -28.62 -9.36
CA LEU A 247 42.11 -29.47 -10.45
C LEU A 247 41.01 -28.78 -11.29
N ASN A 248 40.33 -27.76 -10.75
CA ASN A 248 39.18 -27.12 -11.37
C ASN A 248 39.51 -25.76 -12.00
N ASP A 249 40.47 -25.00 -11.44
CA ASP A 249 40.94 -23.73 -12.01
C ASP A 249 42.48 -23.66 -11.98
N PRO A 250 43.16 -23.73 -13.15
CA PRO A 250 44.61 -23.61 -13.25
C PRO A 250 45.18 -22.27 -12.73
N ASN A 251 44.35 -21.22 -12.61
CA ASN A 251 44.80 -19.91 -12.11
C ASN A 251 44.91 -19.86 -10.58
N GLU A 252 44.36 -20.84 -9.86
CA GLU A 252 44.48 -20.96 -8.40
C GLU A 252 45.62 -21.90 -7.97
N ASN A 253 46.50 -22.29 -8.89
CA ASN A 253 47.69 -23.06 -8.57
C ASN A 253 48.62 -22.27 -7.64
N PHE A 254 49.17 -22.95 -6.64
CA PHE A 254 50.06 -22.34 -5.65
C PHE A 254 51.41 -23.05 -5.62
N ILE A 255 52.48 -22.25 -5.55
CA ILE A 255 53.84 -22.72 -5.29
C ILE A 255 54.37 -21.93 -4.09
N SER A 256 54.88 -22.64 -3.09
CA SER A 256 55.43 -22.00 -1.90
C SER A 256 56.68 -21.20 -2.22
N GLU A 257 56.86 -20.07 -1.52
CA GLU A 257 58.09 -19.27 -1.59
C GLU A 257 59.33 -20.03 -1.09
N SER A 258 59.20 -21.06 -0.25
CA SER A 258 60.32 -21.96 0.10
C SER A 258 60.95 -22.65 -1.11
N SER A 259 60.19 -22.81 -2.20
CA SER A 259 60.68 -23.36 -3.46
C SER A 259 61.80 -22.50 -4.06
N GLU A 260 61.80 -21.19 -3.81
CA GLU A 260 62.87 -20.29 -4.25
C GLU A 260 64.20 -20.58 -3.53
N LYS A 261 64.13 -20.91 -2.23
CA LYS A 261 65.32 -21.30 -1.45
C LYS A 261 65.85 -22.68 -1.84
N LEU A 262 64.99 -23.57 -2.31
CA LEU A 262 65.35 -24.96 -2.64
C LEU A 262 65.84 -25.12 -4.08
N PHE A 263 65.20 -24.43 -5.03
CA PHE A 263 65.51 -24.55 -6.45
C PHE A 263 66.34 -23.37 -6.98
N GLY A 264 66.53 -22.30 -6.19
CA GLY A 264 67.27 -21.10 -6.60
C GLY A 264 66.57 -20.27 -7.67
N ILE A 265 65.29 -20.54 -7.94
CA ILE A 265 64.47 -19.89 -8.97
C ILE A 265 63.34 -19.14 -8.29
N LYS A 266 63.11 -17.89 -8.68
CA LYS A 266 62.00 -17.08 -8.16
C LYS A 266 60.66 -17.81 -8.29
N HIS A 267 59.89 -17.83 -7.21
CA HIS A 267 58.60 -18.52 -7.14
C HIS A 267 57.62 -18.10 -8.26
N GLU A 268 57.58 -16.82 -8.64
CA GLU A 268 56.78 -16.31 -9.77
C GLU A 268 57.11 -16.99 -11.11
N LYS A 269 58.39 -17.31 -11.35
CA LYS A 269 58.81 -18.01 -12.57
C LYS A 269 58.41 -19.48 -12.54
N LEU A 270 58.39 -20.10 -11.36
CA LEU A 270 57.91 -21.47 -11.19
C LEU A 270 56.39 -21.55 -11.41
N LEU A 271 55.63 -20.53 -10.96
CA LEU A 271 54.18 -20.44 -11.15
C LEU A 271 53.81 -20.36 -12.64
N ASN A 272 54.55 -19.56 -13.42
CA ASN A 272 54.35 -19.48 -14.87
C ASN A 272 54.78 -20.76 -15.62
N GLY A 273 55.60 -21.60 -15.00
CA GLY A 273 56.09 -22.86 -15.55
C GLY A 273 55.41 -24.10 -14.96
N TYR A 274 54.27 -23.95 -14.28
CA TYR A 274 53.63 -25.02 -13.51
C TYR A 274 53.40 -26.32 -14.33
N ASP A 275 52.99 -26.18 -15.59
CA ASP A 275 52.77 -27.31 -16.50
C ASP A 275 54.02 -28.14 -16.76
N LEU A 276 55.21 -27.52 -16.76
CA LEU A 276 56.48 -28.20 -16.93
C LEU A 276 56.86 -28.99 -15.67
N ILE A 277 56.41 -28.55 -14.50
CA ILE A 277 56.63 -29.26 -13.24
C ILE A 277 55.78 -30.53 -13.25
N ILE A 278 54.49 -30.43 -13.58
CA ILE A 278 53.59 -31.58 -13.69
C ILE A 278 54.10 -32.60 -14.71
N ARG A 279 54.61 -32.14 -15.86
CA ARG A 279 55.20 -33.02 -16.89
C ARG A 279 56.49 -33.71 -16.49
N ASN A 280 57.14 -33.32 -15.40
CA ASN A 280 58.36 -33.95 -14.91
C ASN A 280 58.15 -34.76 -13.62
N ILE A 281 56.91 -34.84 -13.12
CA ILE A 281 56.52 -35.78 -12.05
C ILE A 281 56.56 -37.22 -12.59
N ASP A 282 56.86 -38.18 -11.72
CA ASP A 282 56.92 -39.61 -12.06
C ASP A 282 55.60 -40.10 -12.70
N GLU A 283 55.70 -41.02 -13.64
CA GLU A 283 54.58 -41.45 -14.47
C GLU A 283 53.43 -42.06 -13.64
N LYS A 284 53.76 -42.75 -12.55
CA LYS A 284 52.77 -43.31 -11.61
C LYS A 284 51.97 -42.25 -10.88
N ASP A 285 52.63 -41.19 -10.43
CA ASP A 285 51.99 -40.11 -9.68
C ASP A 285 51.14 -39.23 -10.60
N ARG A 286 51.56 -39.04 -11.87
CA ARG A 286 50.75 -38.37 -12.90
C ARG A 286 49.46 -39.13 -13.21
N GLU A 287 49.53 -40.45 -13.31
CA GLU A 287 48.34 -41.26 -13.50
C GLU A 287 47.37 -41.17 -12.32
N GLU A 288 47.87 -41.13 -11.09
CA GLU A 288 47.03 -40.98 -9.89
C GLU A 288 46.33 -39.62 -9.85
N ILE A 289 47.03 -38.52 -10.17
CA ILE A 289 46.44 -37.18 -10.32
C ILE A 289 45.34 -37.20 -11.40
N SER A 290 45.60 -37.82 -12.55
CA SER A 290 44.62 -37.91 -13.64
C SER A 290 43.38 -38.74 -13.28
N ARG A 291 43.54 -39.78 -12.45
CA ARG A 291 42.45 -40.61 -11.93
C ARG A 291 41.58 -39.83 -10.95
N ILE A 292 42.20 -39.05 -10.07
CA ILE A 292 41.50 -38.19 -9.11
C ILE A 292 40.71 -37.11 -9.87
N GLN A 293 41.32 -36.46 -10.87
CA GLN A 293 40.66 -35.44 -11.69
C GLN A 293 39.41 -35.97 -12.41
N LYS A 294 39.51 -37.17 -13.02
CA LYS A 294 38.36 -37.85 -13.66
C LYS A 294 37.27 -38.30 -12.68
N SER A 295 37.58 -38.45 -11.39
CA SER A 295 36.59 -38.78 -10.36
C SER A 295 35.86 -37.54 -9.84
N THR A 296 36.51 -36.37 -9.83
CA THR A 296 35.93 -35.10 -9.41
C THR A 296 35.00 -34.52 -10.48
N ASP A 297 35.32 -34.67 -11.78
CA ASP A 297 34.44 -34.26 -12.89
C ASP A 297 33.15 -35.10 -13.03
N LYS A 298 33.02 -36.21 -12.29
CA LYS A 298 31.83 -37.09 -12.30
C LYS A 298 30.86 -36.85 -11.15
N GLU A 299 31.21 -35.98 -10.19
CA GLU A 299 30.36 -35.62 -9.05
C GLU A 299 29.62 -34.28 -9.21
N ASP A 300 29.76 -33.61 -10.36
CA ASP A 300 28.94 -32.46 -10.77
C ASP A 300 27.71 -32.88 -11.60
#